data_AF-A0A641ATI6-F1
#
_entry.id   AF-A0A641ATI6-F1
#
_cell.length_a   1.000
_cell.length_b   1.000
_cell.length_c   1.000
_cell.angle_alpha   90.00
_cell.angle_beta   90.00
_cell.angle_gamma   90.00
#
_symmetry.space_group_name_H-M   'P 1'
#
loop_
_entity.id
_entity.type
_entity.pdbx_description
1 polymer ?
#
loop_
_entity_poly.entity_id
_entity_poly.type
_entity_poly.pdbx_seq_one_letter_code
_entity_poly.pdbx_strand_id
1 'polypeptide(L)'
;MTTDLHLSGPTVTLFGVRDLLDAALSDELGRRGCSTHAVTTRTGWLTSVTNAIVRIDTVPGEHAMADLASRDVAPTHVVVVSATSDDDNLRARFDELCRRCGDHHDVSMIWHSPLGLRTGDGDAVPMIRPTDLASAIADEIGHQEAWTSAPSFSTQTYAPGRHRGHS
;
A
#
# COMPACT_ATOMS: atom_id res chain seq x y z
N MET A 1 -7.99 39.61 -6.71
CA MET A 1 -7.10 38.62 -6.07
C MET A 1 -7.94 37.44 -5.68
N THR A 2 -8.07 36.45 -6.57
CA THR A 2 -8.65 35.15 -6.25
C THR A 2 -7.52 34.29 -5.69
N THR A 3 -7.59 33.95 -4.42
CA THR A 3 -6.74 32.92 -3.84
C THR A 3 -7.12 31.59 -4.49
N ASP A 4 -6.25 31.06 -5.34
CA ASP A 4 -6.29 29.65 -5.77
C ASP A 4 -6.22 28.78 -4.52
N LEU A 5 -7.39 28.34 -4.08
CA LEU A 5 -7.62 27.55 -2.88
C LEU A 5 -8.20 26.21 -3.32
N HIS A 6 -7.45 25.49 -4.15
CA HIS A 6 -7.65 24.08 -4.45
C HIS A 6 -6.33 23.54 -5.03
N LEU A 7 -6.01 22.28 -4.69
CA LEU A 7 -5.04 21.36 -5.33
C LEU A 7 -4.07 20.66 -4.34
N SER A 8 -4.49 20.41 -3.09
CA SER A 8 -4.05 19.15 -2.48
C SER A 8 -4.85 18.05 -3.19
N GLY A 9 -4.16 17.16 -3.91
CA GLY A 9 -4.76 15.94 -4.46
C GLY A 9 -5.31 15.03 -3.36
N PRO A 10 -5.73 13.80 -3.68
CA PRO A 10 -6.32 12.90 -2.68
C PRO A 10 -5.38 12.71 -1.48
N THR A 11 -5.97 12.61 -0.29
CA THR A 11 -5.23 12.22 0.91
C THR A 11 -5.13 10.71 0.97
N VAL A 12 -3.91 10.19 1.07
CA VAL A 12 -3.61 8.77 1.22
C VAL A 12 -3.19 8.50 2.66
N THR A 13 -3.89 7.59 3.33
CA THR A 13 -3.52 7.19 4.70
C THR A 13 -2.53 6.04 4.64
N LEU A 14 -1.37 6.20 5.30
CA LEU A 14 -0.32 5.21 5.34
C LEU A 14 -0.27 4.56 6.72
N PHE A 15 -0.67 3.28 6.81
CA PHE A 15 -0.53 2.48 8.02
C PHE A 15 0.81 1.73 7.98
N GLY A 16 1.77 2.17 8.78
CA GLY A 16 3.16 1.71 8.70
C GLY A 16 3.98 2.01 9.95
N VAL A 17 5.30 2.16 9.81
CA VAL A 17 6.26 2.31 10.93
C VAL A 17 7.27 3.44 10.77
N ARG A 18 7.10 4.30 9.75
CA ARG A 18 7.98 5.43 9.39
C ARG A 18 9.42 5.01 9.11
N ASP A 19 9.60 3.95 8.33
CA ASP A 19 10.90 3.55 7.83
C ASP A 19 11.19 4.14 6.43
N LEU A 20 12.22 3.60 5.76
CA LEU A 20 12.64 4.07 4.44
C LEU A 20 11.57 3.88 3.36
N LEU A 21 10.71 2.87 3.46
CA LEU A 21 9.62 2.68 2.50
C LEU A 21 8.54 3.73 2.71
N ASP A 22 8.15 3.98 3.95
CA ASP A 22 7.12 4.98 4.28
C ASP A 22 7.56 6.41 3.88
N ALA A 23 8.86 6.70 4.03
CA ALA A 23 9.47 7.93 3.54
C ALA A 23 9.43 8.02 2.00
N ALA A 24 9.83 6.95 1.31
CA ALA A 24 9.80 6.90 -0.16
C ALA A 24 8.37 7.02 -0.72
N LEU A 25 7.39 6.40 -0.05
CA LEU A 25 5.98 6.50 -0.39
C LEU A 25 5.46 7.92 -0.22
N SER A 26 5.82 8.58 0.89
CA SER A 26 5.40 9.96 1.14
C SER A 26 5.97 10.93 0.11
N ASP A 27 7.25 10.77 -0.27
CA ASP A 27 7.89 11.57 -1.30
C ASP A 27 7.27 11.34 -2.69
N GLU A 28 7.09 10.08 -3.07
CA GLU A 28 6.53 9.72 -4.38
C GLU A 28 5.06 10.16 -4.54
N LEU A 29 4.24 9.98 -3.49
CA LEU A 29 2.86 10.48 -3.49
C LEU A 29 2.81 12.02 -3.50
N GLY A 30 3.69 12.68 -2.75
CA GLY A 30 3.83 14.14 -2.77
C GLY A 30 4.19 14.67 -4.16
N ARG A 31 5.12 13.99 -4.85
CA ARG A 31 5.49 14.30 -6.24
C ARG A 31 4.32 14.17 -7.22
N ARG A 32 3.35 13.30 -6.92
CA ARG A 32 2.11 13.10 -7.70
C ARG A 32 0.96 14.03 -7.26
N GLY A 33 1.21 14.95 -6.31
CA GLY A 33 0.24 15.91 -5.81
C GLY A 33 -0.68 15.38 -4.70
N CYS A 34 -0.44 14.17 -4.19
CA CYS A 34 -1.19 13.60 -3.07
C CYS A 34 -0.65 14.11 -1.73
N SER A 35 -1.51 14.15 -0.71
CA SER A 35 -1.09 14.36 0.68
C SER A 35 -1.05 13.03 1.42
N THR A 36 -0.09 12.84 2.33
CA THR A 36 -0.02 11.62 3.14
C THR A 36 -0.36 11.87 4.61
N HIS A 37 -1.11 10.94 5.19
CA HIS A 37 -1.38 10.90 6.63
C HIS A 37 -0.84 9.58 7.21
N ALA A 38 0.26 9.66 7.96
CA ALA A 38 0.92 8.47 8.50
C ALA A 38 0.32 8.06 9.85
N VAL A 39 -0.09 6.79 9.94
CA VAL A 39 -0.60 6.14 11.15
C VAL A 39 0.40 5.06 11.55
N THR A 40 1.19 5.34 12.60
CA THR A 40 2.24 4.43 13.09
C THR A 40 1.90 3.74 14.41
N THR A 41 0.69 3.96 14.90
CA THR A 41 0.20 3.40 16.16
C THR A 41 -0.95 2.44 15.87
N ARG A 42 -1.19 1.51 16.80
CA ARG A 42 -2.27 0.53 16.72
C ARG A 42 -3.64 1.17 17.01
N THR A 43 -4.10 2.06 16.15
CA THR A 43 -5.39 2.77 16.30
C THR A 43 -6.55 2.07 15.60
N GLY A 44 -6.28 1.14 14.68
CA GLY A 44 -7.30 0.52 13.83
C GLY A 44 -7.66 1.41 12.63
N TRP A 45 -8.74 1.06 11.93
CA TRP A 45 -9.19 1.77 10.73
C TRP A 45 -9.84 3.10 11.10
N LEU A 46 -9.52 4.16 10.35
CA LEU A 46 -10.14 5.47 10.54
C LEU A 46 -11.32 5.61 9.56
N THR A 47 -12.49 6.02 10.04
CA THR A 47 -13.73 6.06 9.25
C THR A 47 -13.69 7.04 8.08
N SER A 48 -12.81 8.04 8.12
CA SER A 48 -12.65 9.04 7.05
C SER A 48 -11.70 8.60 5.93
N VAL A 49 -11.12 7.39 6.02
CA VAL A 49 -10.15 6.89 5.03
C VAL A 49 -10.89 6.46 3.78
N THR A 50 -10.48 7.00 2.64
CA THR A 50 -10.98 6.61 1.31
C THR A 50 -9.90 5.92 0.48
N ASN A 51 -8.63 6.31 0.68
CA ASN A 51 -7.45 5.73 0.05
C ASN A 51 -6.41 5.37 1.11
N ALA A 52 -5.91 4.15 1.08
CA ALA A 52 -4.91 3.69 2.04
C ALA A 52 -3.80 2.87 1.42
N ILE A 53 -2.61 3.01 1.99
CA ILE A 53 -1.52 2.05 1.85
C ILE A 53 -1.34 1.38 3.22
N VAL A 54 -1.39 0.05 3.25
CA VAL A 54 -1.31 -0.71 4.50
C VAL A 54 -0.14 -1.66 4.46
N ARG A 55 0.83 -1.43 5.34
CA ARG A 55 1.92 -2.37 5.62
C ARG A 55 1.46 -3.45 6.58
N ILE A 56 0.84 -4.51 6.04
CA ILE A 56 0.20 -5.57 6.82
C ILE A 56 1.21 -6.40 7.65
N ASP A 57 2.48 -6.38 7.26
CA ASP A 57 3.61 -6.94 8.01
C ASP A 57 3.97 -6.17 9.28
N THR A 58 3.32 -5.02 9.53
CA THR A 58 3.53 -4.18 10.71
C THR A 58 2.34 -4.23 11.67
N VAL A 59 2.59 -3.99 12.96
CA VAL A 59 1.53 -3.96 13.99
C VAL A 59 0.41 -2.96 13.65
N PRO A 60 0.69 -1.71 13.21
CA PRO A 60 -0.37 -0.79 12.82
C PRO A 60 -1.18 -1.28 11.62
N GLY A 61 -0.52 -1.84 10.60
CA GLY A 61 -1.19 -2.27 9.38
C GLY A 61 -2.03 -3.54 9.56
N GLU A 62 -1.52 -4.57 10.23
CA GLU A 62 -2.31 -5.78 10.54
C GLU A 62 -3.56 -5.41 11.34
N HIS A 63 -3.42 -4.50 12.31
CA HIS A 63 -4.55 -4.08 13.13
C HIS A 63 -5.57 -3.24 12.35
N ALA A 64 -5.11 -2.38 11.43
CA ALA A 64 -6.00 -1.61 10.56
C ALA A 64 -6.80 -2.52 9.62
N MET A 65 -6.18 -3.54 9.03
CA MET A 65 -6.87 -4.52 8.17
C MET A 65 -7.85 -5.38 8.96
N ALA A 66 -7.47 -5.83 10.16
CA ALA A 66 -8.37 -6.60 11.03
C ALA A 66 -9.60 -5.78 11.44
N ASP A 67 -9.41 -4.49 11.73
CA ASP A 67 -10.51 -3.58 12.06
C ASP A 67 -11.40 -3.32 10.83
N LEU A 68 -10.82 -3.04 9.66
CA LEU A 68 -11.53 -2.87 8.40
C LEU A 68 -12.41 -4.08 8.06
N ALA A 69 -11.86 -5.29 8.14
CA ALA A 69 -12.57 -6.55 7.87
C ALA A 69 -13.74 -6.85 8.83
N SER A 70 -13.87 -6.09 9.91
CA SER A 70 -14.89 -6.28 10.96
C SER A 70 -15.93 -5.17 11.01
N ARG A 71 -15.78 -4.11 10.21
CA ARG A 71 -16.61 -2.91 10.27
C ARG A 71 -17.37 -2.70 8.96
N ASP A 72 -18.60 -2.24 9.11
CA ASP A 72 -19.39 -1.73 7.98
C ASP A 72 -19.02 -0.25 7.78
N VAL A 73 -18.12 0.01 6.83
CA VAL A 73 -17.69 1.37 6.44
C VAL A 73 -17.85 1.55 4.94
N ALA A 74 -17.85 2.81 4.49
CA ALA A 74 -17.94 3.12 3.07
C ALA A 74 -16.82 2.38 2.28
N PRO A 75 -17.07 1.98 1.02
CA PRO A 75 -16.04 1.36 0.18
C PRO A 75 -14.77 2.23 0.11
N THR A 76 -13.62 1.56 0.16
CA THR A 76 -12.30 2.21 0.21
C THR A 76 -11.36 1.53 -0.76
N HIS A 77 -10.42 2.29 -1.32
CA HIS A 77 -9.34 1.72 -2.12
C HIS A 77 -8.10 1.51 -1.23
N VAL A 78 -7.61 0.26 -1.18
CA VAL A 78 -6.59 -0.18 -0.21
C VAL A 78 -5.50 -0.95 -0.94
N VAL A 79 -4.29 -0.38 -0.95
CA VAL A 79 -3.10 -1.09 -1.42
C VAL A 79 -2.39 -1.69 -0.21
N VAL A 80 -2.42 -3.01 -0.11
CA VAL A 80 -1.79 -3.77 0.97
C VAL A 80 -0.39 -4.18 0.53
N VAL A 81 0.61 -4.00 1.39
CA VAL A 81 2.02 -4.25 1.08
C VAL A 81 2.62 -5.14 2.16
N SER A 82 3.33 -6.18 1.73
CA SER A 82 4.09 -7.06 2.63
C SER A 82 5.34 -7.57 1.95
N ALA A 83 6.42 -7.72 2.72
CA ALA A 83 7.52 -8.55 2.30
C ALA A 83 7.03 -10.00 2.13
N THR A 84 7.53 -10.70 1.12
CA THR A 84 7.31 -12.14 0.96
C THR A 84 7.95 -12.86 2.14
N SER A 85 7.18 -13.73 2.80
CA SER A 85 7.63 -14.58 3.90
C SER A 85 7.77 -16.03 3.42
N ASP A 86 8.74 -16.77 3.97
CA ASP A 86 8.81 -18.23 3.79
C ASP A 86 7.79 -18.98 4.67
N ASP A 87 7.10 -18.25 5.56
CA ASP A 87 5.99 -18.79 6.36
C ASP A 87 4.69 -18.79 5.55
N ASP A 88 4.34 -19.96 5.00
CA ASP A 88 3.11 -20.18 4.25
C ASP A 88 1.84 -19.91 5.07
N ASN A 89 1.87 -20.13 6.40
CA ASN A 89 0.71 -19.83 7.25
C ASN A 89 0.51 -18.33 7.38
N LEU A 90 1.61 -17.56 7.51
CA LEU A 90 1.55 -16.10 7.54
C LEU A 90 1.02 -15.55 6.21
N ARG A 91 1.50 -16.09 5.08
CA ARG A 91 1.02 -15.69 3.75
C ARG A 91 -0.47 -15.97 3.57
N ALA A 92 -0.91 -17.19 3.92
CA ALA A 92 -2.32 -17.56 3.84
C ALA A 92 -3.20 -16.69 4.75
N ARG A 93 -2.72 -16.34 5.96
CA ARG A 93 -3.42 -15.45 6.88
C ARG A 93 -3.63 -14.05 6.29
N PHE A 94 -2.58 -13.48 5.68
CA PHE A 94 -2.67 -12.16 5.07
C PHE A 94 -3.54 -12.17 3.81
N ASP A 95 -3.40 -13.16 2.93
CA ASP A 95 -4.27 -13.29 1.75
C ASP A 95 -5.74 -13.41 2.15
N GLU A 96 -6.06 -14.22 3.18
CA GLU A 96 -7.44 -14.37 3.65
C GLU A 96 -7.97 -13.09 4.28
N LEU A 97 -7.16 -12.36 5.05
CA LEU A 97 -7.57 -11.08 5.63
C LEU A 97 -7.85 -10.03 4.54
N CYS A 98 -7.00 -9.96 3.51
CA CYS A 98 -7.20 -9.07 2.37
C CYS A 98 -8.45 -9.47 1.56
N ARG A 99 -8.67 -10.76 1.33
CA ARG A 99 -9.85 -11.27 0.62
C ARG A 99 -11.15 -10.88 1.33
N ARG A 100 -11.22 -11.03 2.65
CA ARG A 100 -12.37 -10.59 3.45
C ARG A 100 -12.64 -9.09 3.36
N CYS A 101 -11.60 -8.27 3.24
CA CYS A 101 -11.77 -6.84 2.98
C CYS A 101 -12.28 -6.60 1.55
N GLY A 102 -11.81 -7.36 0.57
CA GLY A 102 -12.22 -7.28 -0.83
C GLY A 102 -13.69 -7.56 -1.11
N ASP A 103 -14.43 -8.16 -0.16
CA ASP A 103 -15.89 -8.33 -0.27
C ASP A 103 -16.65 -6.99 -0.25
N HIS A 104 -16.07 -5.94 0.34
CA HIS A 104 -16.69 -4.61 0.52
C HIS A 104 -15.82 -3.44 0.07
N HIS A 105 -14.52 -3.68 -0.14
CA HIS A 105 -13.51 -2.69 -0.49
C HIS A 105 -12.80 -3.09 -1.78
N ASP A 106 -12.09 -2.15 -2.38
CA ASP A 106 -11.19 -2.43 -3.50
C ASP A 106 -9.78 -2.63 -2.92
N VAL A 107 -9.31 -3.88 -2.91
CA VAL A 107 -8.09 -4.29 -2.19
C VAL A 107 -7.08 -4.91 -3.15
N SER A 108 -5.89 -4.33 -3.20
CA SER A 108 -4.80 -4.81 -4.04
C SER A 108 -3.60 -5.16 -3.15
N MET A 109 -3.24 -6.44 -3.10
CA MET A 109 -2.09 -6.90 -2.34
C MET A 109 -0.83 -6.98 -3.21
N ILE A 110 0.24 -6.31 -2.77
CA ILE A 110 1.56 -6.31 -3.39
C ILE A 110 2.55 -7.00 -2.46
N TRP A 111 2.95 -8.21 -2.83
CA TRP A 111 4.07 -8.92 -2.23
C TRP A 111 5.39 -8.40 -2.81
N HIS A 112 6.41 -8.19 -1.99
CA HIS A 112 7.73 -7.75 -2.46
C HIS A 112 8.87 -8.52 -1.82
N SER A 113 10.00 -8.66 -2.53
CA SER A 113 11.25 -9.12 -1.92
C SER A 113 11.70 -8.19 -0.79
N PRO A 114 12.52 -8.67 0.17
CA PRO A 114 13.06 -7.83 1.23
C PRO A 114 13.71 -6.53 0.72
N LEU A 115 13.54 -5.45 1.48
CA LEU A 115 14.12 -4.14 1.17
C LEU A 115 15.59 -4.11 1.57
N GLY A 116 16.43 -3.49 0.75
CA GLY A 116 17.81 -3.21 1.14
C GLY A 116 18.68 -2.67 0.02
N LEU A 117 19.91 -2.33 0.37
CA LEU A 117 20.94 -1.87 -0.58
C LEU A 117 21.76 -3.09 -0.99
N ARG A 118 21.85 -3.38 -2.30
CA ARG A 118 22.72 -4.42 -2.84
C ARG A 118 24.15 -4.22 -2.30
N THR A 119 24.53 -5.06 -1.36
CA THR A 119 25.91 -5.25 -0.92
C THR A 119 26.46 -6.45 -1.69
N GLY A 120 27.70 -6.36 -2.16
CA GLY A 120 28.20 -7.17 -3.28
C GLY A 120 28.22 -8.70 -3.09
N ASP A 121 28.26 -9.35 -4.26
CA ASP A 121 28.49 -10.75 -4.63
C ASP A 121 28.42 -11.87 -3.58
N GLY A 122 27.37 -12.68 -3.68
CA GLY A 122 27.18 -13.96 -2.99
C GLY A 122 25.69 -14.26 -2.78
N ASP A 123 25.11 -15.17 -3.58
CA ASP A 123 23.73 -15.69 -3.50
C ASP A 123 22.67 -14.67 -3.01
N ALA A 124 22.69 -13.48 -3.61
CA ALA A 124 21.91 -12.36 -3.12
C ALA A 124 20.42 -12.56 -3.43
N VAL A 125 19.60 -12.73 -2.39
CA VAL A 125 18.15 -12.50 -2.47
C VAL A 125 17.94 -11.14 -3.15
N PRO A 126 17.18 -11.05 -4.26
CA PRO A 126 17.06 -9.82 -5.01
C PRO A 126 16.40 -8.75 -4.15
N MET A 127 17.20 -7.81 -3.65
CA MET A 127 16.71 -6.70 -2.82
C MET A 127 16.13 -5.60 -3.69
N ILE A 128 15.00 -5.04 -3.24
CA ILE A 128 14.29 -3.96 -3.92
C ILE A 128 14.66 -2.62 -3.27
N ARG A 129 14.84 -1.59 -4.09
CA ARG A 129 15.00 -0.22 -3.60
C ARG A 129 13.64 0.31 -3.16
N PRO A 130 13.53 0.91 -1.96
CA PRO A 130 12.27 1.48 -1.48
C PRO A 130 11.59 2.43 -2.47
N THR A 131 12.36 3.22 -3.23
CA THR A 131 11.85 4.14 -4.26
C THR A 131 11.17 3.43 -5.43
N ASP A 132 11.71 2.29 -5.87
CA ASP A 132 11.18 1.55 -7.02
C ASP A 132 9.86 0.86 -6.64
N LEU A 133 9.78 0.36 -5.40
CA LEU A 133 8.54 -0.18 -4.83
C LEU A 133 7.52 0.93 -4.58
N ALA A 134 7.93 2.07 -4.05
CA ALA A 134 7.06 3.21 -3.80
C ALA A 134 6.39 3.72 -5.09
N SER A 135 7.12 3.77 -6.21
CA SER A 135 6.55 4.12 -7.50
C SER A 135 5.44 3.16 -7.92
N ALA A 136 5.66 1.85 -7.81
CA ALA A 136 4.65 0.85 -8.20
C ALA A 136 3.42 0.88 -7.29
N ILE A 137 3.61 1.07 -5.97
CA ILE A 137 2.49 1.26 -5.04
C ILE A 137 1.71 2.53 -5.39
N ALA A 138 2.40 3.62 -5.71
CA ALA A 138 1.75 4.87 -6.11
C ALA A 138 1.06 4.78 -7.48
N ASP A 139 1.54 3.91 -8.39
CA ASP A 139 0.84 3.58 -9.64
C ASP A 139 -0.46 2.86 -9.33
N GLU A 140 -0.44 1.87 -8.41
CA GLU A 140 -1.65 1.14 -7.98
C GLU A 140 -2.68 2.07 -7.34
N ILE A 141 -2.26 2.97 -6.44
CA ILE A 141 -3.13 4.01 -5.89
C ILE A 141 -3.73 4.91 -6.98
N GLY A 142 -2.99 5.15 -8.06
CA GLY A 142 -3.43 5.92 -9.22
C GLY A 142 -4.37 5.18 -10.16
N HIS A 143 -4.39 3.83 -10.13
CA HIS A 143 -5.29 2.98 -10.91
C HIS A 143 -6.73 2.94 -10.36
N GLN A 144 -7.04 3.75 -9.34
CA GLN A 144 -8.40 3.94 -8.86
C GLN A 144 -9.30 4.47 -10.00
N GLU A 145 -9.93 3.57 -10.76
CA GLU A 145 -10.93 3.91 -11.75
C GLU A 145 -12.15 4.54 -11.05
N ALA A 146 -12.13 5.87 -10.95
CA ALA A 146 -13.26 6.75 -10.71
C ALA A 146 -14.39 6.20 -9.80
N TRP A 147 -14.12 5.71 -8.58
CA TRP A 147 -15.15 5.31 -7.59
C TRP A 147 -16.23 4.31 -8.08
N THR A 148 -16.09 3.76 -9.29
CA THR A 148 -17.06 2.85 -9.92
C THR A 148 -16.65 1.39 -9.85
N SER A 149 -15.42 1.11 -9.42
CA SER A 149 -14.94 -0.25 -9.23
C SER A 149 -15.73 -0.94 -8.12
N ALA A 150 -16.43 -2.02 -8.48
CA ALA A 150 -17.06 -2.91 -7.51
C ALA A 150 -16.01 -3.42 -6.51
N PRO A 151 -16.42 -3.82 -5.29
CA PRO A 151 -15.54 -4.52 -4.36
C PRO A 151 -14.74 -5.61 -5.05
N SER A 152 -13.43 -5.62 -4.80
CA SER A 152 -12.49 -6.42 -5.55
C SER A 152 -11.30 -6.83 -4.68
N PHE A 153 -10.73 -7.99 -4.99
CA PHE A 153 -9.47 -8.41 -4.41
C PHE A 153 -8.52 -8.87 -5.51
N SER A 154 -7.35 -8.22 -5.60
CA SER A 154 -6.24 -8.64 -6.44
C SER A 154 -5.00 -8.90 -5.60
N THR A 155 -4.14 -9.81 -6.07
CA THR A 155 -2.87 -10.12 -5.42
C THR A 155 -1.80 -10.27 -6.49
N GLN A 156 -0.65 -9.62 -6.27
CA GLN A 156 0.47 -9.64 -7.19
C GLN A 156 1.79 -9.66 -6.43
N THR A 157 2.83 -10.21 -7.07
CA THR A 157 4.21 -10.12 -6.59
C THR A 157 4.95 -9.10 -7.42
N TYR A 158 5.49 -8.08 -6.77
CA TYR A 158 6.32 -7.06 -7.40
C TYR A 158 7.61 -7.67 -7.94
N ALA A 159 7.84 -7.48 -9.24
CA ALA A 159 9.05 -7.90 -9.93
C ALA A 159 9.81 -6.65 -10.43
N PRO A 160 10.98 -6.31 -9.86
CA PRO A 160 11.74 -5.14 -10.29
C PRO A 160 12.14 -5.27 -11.78
N GLY A 161 11.83 -4.25 -12.57
CA GLY A 161 12.23 -4.14 -13.98
C GLY A 161 11.16 -4.38 -15.04
N ARG A 162 9.92 -4.79 -14.67
CA ARG A 162 8.83 -4.96 -15.65
C ARG A 162 8.13 -3.66 -16.08
N HIS A 163 8.36 -2.53 -15.40
CA HIS A 163 7.68 -1.25 -15.69
C HIS A 163 8.42 -0.28 -16.62
N ARG A 164 9.51 -0.68 -17.29
CA ARG A 164 10.07 0.10 -18.42
C ARG A 164 9.50 -0.42 -19.74
N GLY A 165 8.29 0.02 -20.09
CA GLY A 165 7.69 -0.39 -21.35
C GLY A 165 6.37 0.28 -21.68
N HIS A 166 6.32 1.61 -21.71
CA HIS A 166 5.39 2.33 -22.58
C HIS A 166 6.13 3.51 -23.22
N SER A 167 6.68 3.22 -24.40
CA SER A 167 6.97 4.18 -25.46
C SER A 167 5.70 4.68 -26.12
#